data_AF-A0A2M7TUB8-F1
#
_entry.id   AF-A0A2M7TUB8-F1
#
_cell.length_a   1.000
_cell.length_b   1.000
_cell.length_c   1.000
_cell.angle_alpha   90.00
_cell.angle_beta   90.00
_cell.angle_gamma   90.00
#
_symmetry.space_group_name_H-M   'P 1'
#
loop_
_entity.id
_entity.type
_entity.pdbx_description
1 polymer ?
#
loop_
_entity_poly.entity_id
_entity_poly.type
_entity_poly.pdbx_seq_one_letter_code
_entity_poly.pdbx_strand_id
1 'polypeptide(L)'
;MKKWPVYFKERLWVGNKDGDVGIATLWTPKENIVENLSLEVKKRVTVVGQLYSLRGGEYVFRNIWANPGIRYVIVTGTDLNHSSEILLNLKTRNGKMKEILDKIPGIYQKIFWGGVNMIDMRGKSIKEINHKIIGLKKLGKLAKGKMFPENRLQKNEFMSESSVFRVEGETIGETWLQILRLITKFGRKIPRIHVYGGHERMLLNVAAVITGENIKEPKIWPYFEFGKEELKKYFINFFTPKRGGEAYTYGERLFAYEVGTEIIDQVNEMTKKMLNFNYNKGALAVLWQPATDNFPIRKPWRTPCLTLVQGMCLDNNFFLTAYFRSNDMFGAWPQNAFALRKLQSEIAQKLGKKAGDLTIISSCAFIDETDLAVAEKKVVGNNQMFCKFEPRGSLLVEVKNENIVVTQIDKVGKTLSEFEVNGNEPKAAEKMIDQLLRDDVISRIDHAIDVGVQIGRAEEAVKLGLIFEQDKNLKSSNNNK
;
A
#
# COMPACT_ATOMS: atom_id res chain seq x y z
N MET A 1 -22.12 -33.03 15.67
CA MET A 1 -20.77 -32.64 16.18
C MET A 1 -20.21 -31.53 15.31
N LYS A 2 -19.89 -30.36 15.87
CA LYS A 2 -19.30 -29.23 15.12
C LYS A 2 -17.92 -29.65 14.58
N LYS A 3 -17.61 -29.33 13.31
CA LYS A 3 -16.33 -29.66 12.65
C LYS A 3 -15.16 -29.12 13.51
N TRP A 4 -14.28 -30.01 13.97
CA TRP A 4 -13.04 -29.69 14.68
C TRP A 4 -11.85 -30.34 13.94
N PRO A 5 -10.66 -29.70 13.86
CA PRO A 5 -10.31 -28.33 14.29
C PRO A 5 -11.18 -27.25 13.65
N VAL A 6 -11.34 -26.11 14.34
CA VAL A 6 -12.16 -24.98 13.89
C VAL A 6 -11.39 -24.09 12.92
N TYR A 7 -10.08 -23.94 13.15
CA TYR A 7 -9.19 -23.10 12.34
C TYR A 7 -8.06 -23.94 11.73
N PHE A 8 -7.75 -23.67 10.45
CA PHE A 8 -6.66 -24.28 9.67
C PHE A 8 -6.67 -25.81 9.60
N LYS A 9 -7.86 -26.42 9.56
CA LYS A 9 -8.02 -27.88 9.60
C LYS A 9 -7.19 -28.59 8.51
N GLU A 10 -7.17 -28.01 7.31
CA GLU A 10 -6.43 -28.50 6.14
C GLU A 10 -4.91 -28.43 6.28
N ARG A 11 -4.39 -27.66 7.24
CA ARG A 11 -2.95 -27.52 7.52
C ARG A 11 -2.50 -28.29 8.75
N LEU A 12 -3.41 -28.97 9.44
CA LEU A 12 -3.16 -29.68 10.69
C LEU A 12 -3.26 -31.18 10.46
N TRP A 13 -2.35 -31.94 11.08
CA TRP A 13 -2.55 -33.37 11.23
C TRP A 13 -3.48 -33.62 12.43
N VAL A 14 -4.54 -34.40 12.22
CA VAL A 14 -5.54 -34.70 13.25
C VAL A 14 -5.45 -36.17 13.62
N GLY A 15 -5.11 -36.42 14.89
CA GLY A 15 -4.99 -37.77 15.45
C GLY A 15 -6.23 -38.19 16.22
N ASN A 16 -6.03 -38.76 17.41
CA ASN A 16 -7.12 -39.19 18.27
C ASN A 16 -7.84 -37.97 18.87
N LYS A 17 -9.11 -37.74 18.50
CA LYS A 17 -9.90 -36.60 18.99
C LYS A 17 -10.12 -36.58 20.51
N ASP A 18 -10.02 -37.73 21.17
CA ASP A 18 -10.08 -37.88 22.63
C ASP A 18 -8.69 -37.94 23.29
N GLY A 19 -7.63 -37.68 22.51
CA GLY A 19 -6.29 -37.44 23.01
C GLY A 19 -6.22 -36.17 23.86
N ASP A 20 -5.20 -36.10 24.71
CA ASP A 20 -4.95 -34.98 25.62
C ASP A 20 -3.68 -34.19 25.29
N VAL A 21 -3.04 -34.48 24.15
CA VAL A 21 -1.78 -33.87 23.71
C VAL A 21 -1.94 -33.18 22.36
N GLY A 22 -1.56 -31.91 22.28
CA GLY A 22 -1.27 -31.21 21.03
C GLY A 22 0.24 -31.05 20.84
N ILE A 23 0.71 -31.00 19.59
CA ILE A 23 2.13 -30.74 19.28
C ILE A 23 2.24 -29.55 18.33
N ALA A 24 3.01 -28.54 18.74
CA ALA A 24 3.39 -27.39 17.93
C ALA A 24 4.84 -27.58 17.45
N THR A 25 5.03 -27.81 16.15
CA THR A 25 6.34 -28.18 15.56
C THR A 25 7.15 -27.00 15.04
N LEU A 26 6.68 -25.77 15.32
CA LEU A 26 7.33 -24.53 14.89
C LEU A 26 7.59 -24.54 13.37
N TRP A 27 8.83 -24.36 12.93
CA TRP A 27 9.21 -24.39 11.51
C TRP A 27 9.53 -25.78 10.98
N THR A 28 9.59 -26.80 11.84
CA THR A 28 9.83 -28.18 11.40
C THR A 28 8.57 -28.76 10.77
N PRO A 29 8.66 -29.38 9.57
CA PRO A 29 7.55 -30.10 8.94
C PRO A 29 6.85 -31.05 9.91
N LYS A 30 5.53 -30.93 10.03
CA LYS A 30 4.73 -31.75 10.97
C LYS A 30 4.78 -33.22 10.59
N GLU A 31 4.89 -33.52 9.30
CA GLU A 31 5.02 -34.86 8.73
C GLU A 31 6.22 -35.59 9.34
N ASN A 32 7.38 -34.93 9.40
CA ASN A 32 8.61 -35.50 9.99
C ASN A 32 8.42 -35.90 11.46
N ILE A 33 7.61 -35.14 12.21
CA ILE A 33 7.29 -35.47 13.60
C ILE A 33 6.29 -36.63 13.66
N VAL A 34 5.17 -36.52 12.93
CA VAL A 34 4.05 -37.46 12.95
C VAL A 34 4.45 -38.87 12.52
N GLU A 35 5.25 -39.00 11.47
CA GLU A 35 5.71 -40.30 10.95
C GLU A 35 6.49 -41.09 12.01
N ASN A 36 7.24 -40.40 12.84
CA ASN A 36 8.14 -40.96 13.85
C ASN A 36 7.55 -41.03 15.28
N LEU A 37 6.28 -40.67 15.45
CA LEU A 37 5.57 -40.88 16.73
C LEU A 37 5.26 -42.37 16.93
N SER A 38 5.46 -42.87 18.15
CA SER A 38 5.09 -44.26 18.48
C SER A 38 3.58 -44.46 18.45
N LEU A 39 3.13 -45.71 18.24
CA LEU A 39 1.69 -46.03 18.21
C LEU A 39 0.98 -45.66 19.53
N GLU A 40 1.65 -45.83 20.67
CA GLU A 40 1.13 -45.44 21.97
C GLU A 40 0.95 -43.91 22.09
N VAL A 41 1.92 -43.14 21.60
CA VAL A 41 1.86 -41.68 21.60
C VAL A 41 0.79 -41.18 20.63
N LYS A 42 0.65 -41.79 19.44
CA LYS A 42 -0.41 -41.45 18.47
C LYS A 42 -1.82 -41.59 19.06
N LYS A 43 -2.04 -42.52 20.00
CA LYS A 43 -3.32 -42.64 20.74
C LYS A 43 -3.59 -41.46 21.68
N ARG A 44 -2.57 -40.72 22.09
CA ARG A 44 -2.71 -39.54 22.96
C ARG A 44 -2.70 -38.22 22.22
N VAL A 45 -2.12 -38.17 21.02
CA VAL A 45 -2.00 -36.93 20.25
C VAL A 45 -3.29 -36.64 19.48
N THR A 46 -3.87 -35.49 19.77
CA THR A 46 -5.09 -34.98 19.15
C THR A 46 -4.81 -34.23 17.87
N VAL A 47 -3.75 -33.43 17.86
CA VAL A 47 -3.41 -32.55 16.73
C VAL A 47 -1.91 -32.25 16.69
N VAL A 48 -1.35 -32.17 15.49
CA VAL A 48 0.01 -31.69 15.24
C VAL A 48 -0.03 -30.60 14.18
N GLY A 49 0.69 -29.50 14.40
CA GLY A 49 0.75 -28.40 13.46
C GLY A 49 2.00 -27.56 13.59
N GLN A 50 2.37 -26.92 12.49
CA GLN A 50 3.46 -25.94 12.44
C GLN A 50 3.00 -24.59 13.02
N LEU A 51 3.89 -23.90 13.72
CA LEU A 51 3.61 -22.60 14.34
C LEU A 51 4.67 -21.59 13.86
N TYR A 52 4.39 -20.91 12.75
CA TYR A 52 5.36 -20.03 12.09
C TYR A 52 5.45 -18.62 12.68
N SER A 53 4.37 -18.13 13.29
CA SER A 53 4.25 -16.74 13.73
C SER A 53 3.61 -16.64 15.10
N LEU A 54 3.85 -15.51 15.78
CA LEU A 54 3.21 -15.18 17.05
C LEU A 54 1.68 -15.19 16.95
N ARG A 55 1.10 -14.75 15.81
CA ARG A 55 -0.35 -14.79 15.60
C ARG A 55 -0.92 -16.21 15.65
N GLY A 56 -0.14 -17.21 15.23
CA GLY A 56 -0.54 -18.62 15.29
C GLY A 56 -1.00 -19.07 16.69
N GLY A 57 -0.47 -18.46 17.75
CA GLY A 57 -0.84 -18.74 19.14
C GLY A 57 -2.33 -18.52 19.43
N GLU A 58 -2.99 -17.54 18.77
CA GLU A 58 -4.42 -17.31 18.96
C GLU A 58 -5.27 -18.52 18.51
N TYR A 59 -4.84 -19.18 17.43
CA TYR A 59 -5.57 -20.30 16.87
C TYR A 59 -5.29 -21.60 17.61
N VAL A 60 -4.10 -21.75 18.20
CA VAL A 60 -3.83 -22.82 19.18
C VAL A 60 -4.82 -22.69 20.34
N PHE A 61 -4.94 -21.50 20.93
CA PHE A 61 -5.89 -21.24 22.01
C PHE A 61 -7.33 -21.55 21.62
N ARG A 62 -7.80 -21.05 20.47
CA ARG A 62 -9.18 -21.25 19.99
C ARG A 62 -9.49 -22.71 19.66
N ASN A 63 -8.56 -23.42 19.02
CA ASN A 63 -8.74 -24.84 18.70
C ASN A 63 -8.76 -25.70 19.96
N ILE A 64 -7.92 -25.41 20.96
CA ILE A 64 -7.96 -26.11 22.25
C ILE A 64 -9.24 -25.78 23.02
N TRP A 65 -9.73 -24.54 23.02
CA TRP A 65 -11.03 -24.25 23.64
C TRP A 65 -12.20 -24.95 22.96
N ALA A 66 -12.12 -25.15 21.65
CA ALA A 66 -13.11 -25.93 20.91
C ALA A 66 -13.02 -27.44 21.23
N ASN A 67 -11.83 -27.96 21.57
CA ASN A 67 -11.62 -29.31 22.09
C ASN A 67 -10.75 -29.29 23.37
N PRO A 68 -11.35 -28.97 24.54
CA PRO A 68 -10.62 -28.78 25.79
C PRO A 68 -10.18 -30.12 26.42
N GLY A 69 -10.20 -31.20 25.64
CA GLY A 69 -9.50 -32.45 25.95
C GLY A 69 -7.99 -32.31 25.85
N ILE A 70 -7.47 -31.39 25.04
CA ILE A 70 -6.03 -31.11 24.97
C ILE A 70 -5.60 -30.41 26.27
N ARG A 71 -4.76 -31.09 27.05
CA ARG A 71 -4.25 -30.65 28.36
C ARG A 71 -2.75 -30.43 28.35
N TYR A 72 -2.05 -30.94 27.34
CA TYR A 72 -0.62 -30.74 27.12
C TYR A 72 -0.37 -30.22 25.71
N VAL A 73 0.51 -29.23 25.58
CA VAL A 73 1.02 -28.79 24.28
C VAL A 73 2.53 -28.95 24.30
N ILE A 74 3.03 -29.88 23.49
CA ILE A 74 4.47 -30.08 23.29
C ILE A 74 4.95 -29.09 22.24
N VAL A 75 5.90 -28.23 22.60
CA VAL A 75 6.51 -27.26 21.69
C VAL A 75 7.87 -27.80 21.27
N THR A 76 8.04 -28.08 19.99
CA THR A 76 9.26 -28.72 19.46
C THR A 76 9.59 -28.22 18.05
N GLY A 77 10.74 -28.61 17.51
CA GLY A 77 11.24 -28.16 16.21
C GLY A 77 12.06 -26.88 16.26
N THR A 78 12.39 -26.35 15.08
CA THR A 78 13.22 -25.15 14.90
C THR A 78 12.41 -23.87 15.07
N ASP A 79 12.91 -22.92 15.87
CA ASP A 79 12.26 -21.63 16.11
C ASP A 79 12.97 -20.48 15.39
N LEU A 80 12.64 -20.25 14.11
CA LEU A 80 13.32 -19.22 13.31
C LEU A 80 12.86 -17.79 13.62
N ASN A 81 11.61 -17.61 14.08
CA ASN A 81 10.98 -16.31 14.27
C ASN A 81 10.52 -16.06 15.71
N HIS A 82 11.11 -16.76 16.68
CA HIS A 82 10.73 -16.70 18.09
C HIS A 82 9.23 -16.95 18.33
N SER A 83 8.59 -17.77 17.48
CA SER A 83 7.16 -18.06 17.56
C SER A 83 6.81 -18.91 18.78
N SER A 84 7.77 -19.65 19.33
CA SER A 84 7.56 -20.44 20.55
C SER A 84 7.32 -19.58 21.80
N GLU A 85 7.78 -18.32 21.80
CA GLU A 85 7.63 -17.41 22.94
C GLU A 85 6.16 -17.19 23.31
N ILE A 86 5.27 -17.28 22.32
CA ILE A 86 3.83 -17.10 22.51
C ILE A 86 3.20 -18.22 23.36
N LEU A 87 3.79 -19.40 23.38
CA LEU A 87 3.33 -20.54 24.16
C LEU A 87 4.13 -20.72 25.46
N LEU A 88 5.44 -20.48 25.41
CA LEU A 88 6.35 -20.81 26.50
C LEU A 88 6.60 -19.66 27.48
N ASN A 89 6.55 -18.41 27.02
CA ASN A 89 7.01 -17.29 27.83
C ASN A 89 5.88 -16.71 28.68
N LEU A 90 5.71 -17.26 29.88
CA LEU A 90 4.73 -16.82 30.87
C LEU A 90 4.95 -15.37 31.38
N LYS A 91 6.01 -14.66 30.99
CA LYS A 91 6.27 -13.26 31.40
C LYS A 91 5.75 -12.20 30.43
N THR A 92 5.44 -12.53 29.17
CA THR A 92 4.85 -11.59 28.17
C THR A 92 3.34 -11.37 28.34
N ARG A 93 2.76 -11.91 29.43
CA ARG A 93 1.35 -11.83 29.88
C ARG A 93 0.74 -10.41 29.91
N ASN A 94 1.54 -9.36 29.70
CA ASN A 94 1.12 -7.96 29.81
C ASN A 94 1.15 -7.13 28.50
N GLY A 95 1.66 -7.66 27.37
CA GLY A 95 1.79 -6.87 26.12
C GLY A 95 1.12 -7.52 24.91
N LYS A 96 1.92 -8.18 24.07
CA LYS A 96 1.48 -8.67 22.75
C LYS A 96 0.41 -9.77 22.78
N MET A 97 0.46 -10.72 23.72
CA MET A 97 -0.54 -11.81 23.77
C MET A 97 -1.89 -11.32 24.29
N LYS A 98 -1.90 -10.31 25.15
CA LYS A 98 -3.12 -9.66 25.62
C LYS A 98 -3.87 -9.07 24.44
N GLU A 99 -3.19 -8.26 23.63
CA GLU A 99 -3.72 -7.72 22.35
C GLU A 99 -4.24 -8.83 21.42
N ILE A 100 -3.53 -9.95 21.30
CA ILE A 100 -3.90 -11.08 20.45
C ILE A 100 -5.16 -11.81 20.98
N LEU A 101 -5.39 -11.85 22.29
CA LEU A 101 -6.54 -12.55 22.91
C LEU A 101 -7.62 -11.61 23.45
N ASP A 102 -7.57 -10.31 23.17
CA ASP A 102 -8.44 -9.29 23.80
C ASP A 102 -9.94 -9.56 23.65
N LYS A 103 -10.40 -10.24 22.59
CA LYS A 103 -11.83 -10.62 22.41
C LYS A 103 -12.24 -11.89 23.17
N ILE A 104 -11.32 -12.52 23.89
CA ILE A 104 -11.58 -13.68 24.75
C ILE A 104 -11.66 -13.18 26.18
N PRO A 105 -12.82 -13.31 26.87
CA PRO A 105 -12.96 -12.83 28.24
C PRO A 105 -11.87 -13.41 29.16
N GLY A 106 -11.25 -12.57 29.99
CA GLY A 106 -10.07 -12.91 30.80
C GLY A 106 -10.24 -14.15 31.69
N ILE A 107 -11.48 -14.46 32.11
CA ILE A 107 -11.79 -15.70 32.84
C ILE A 107 -11.42 -16.97 32.06
N TYR A 108 -11.67 -17.01 30.75
CA TYR A 108 -11.33 -18.16 29.90
C TYR A 108 -9.83 -18.23 29.63
N GLN A 109 -9.16 -17.09 29.55
CA GLN A 109 -7.70 -17.07 29.49
C GLN A 109 -7.11 -17.67 30.77
N LYS A 110 -7.58 -17.24 31.95
CA LYS A 110 -7.13 -17.76 33.25
C LYS A 110 -7.35 -19.28 33.39
N ILE A 111 -8.53 -19.77 33.01
CA ILE A 111 -8.85 -21.22 33.04
C ILE A 111 -7.92 -21.99 32.11
N PHE A 112 -7.71 -21.50 30.89
CA PHE A 112 -6.81 -22.15 29.93
C PHE A 112 -5.39 -22.28 30.48
N TRP A 113 -4.83 -21.19 31.00
CA TRP A 113 -3.45 -21.19 31.52
C TRP A 113 -3.27 -21.99 32.80
N GLY A 114 -4.31 -22.11 33.64
CA GLY A 114 -4.29 -23.02 34.78
C GLY A 114 -4.52 -24.49 34.40
N GLY A 115 -5.07 -24.73 33.21
CA GLY A 115 -5.54 -26.05 32.78
C GLY A 115 -4.66 -26.74 31.75
N VAL A 116 -3.93 -26.00 30.92
CA VAL A 116 -3.15 -26.51 29.78
C VAL A 116 -1.67 -26.29 30.03
N ASN A 117 -0.91 -27.39 30.04
CA ASN A 117 0.53 -27.36 30.29
C ASN A 117 1.30 -27.23 28.97
N MET A 118 2.07 -26.15 28.85
CA MET A 118 2.99 -25.92 27.74
C MET A 118 4.35 -26.52 28.10
N ILE A 119 4.86 -27.44 27.28
CA ILE A 119 6.12 -28.16 27.56
C ILE A 119 7.11 -27.87 26.44
N ASP A 120 8.21 -27.21 26.79
CA ASP A 120 9.32 -26.96 25.87
C ASP A 120 10.13 -28.24 25.65
N MET A 121 10.13 -28.72 24.41
CA MET A 121 10.92 -29.84 23.90
C MET A 121 11.67 -29.43 22.61
N ARG A 122 12.00 -28.13 22.47
CA ARG A 122 12.89 -27.67 21.38
C ARG A 122 14.28 -28.28 21.54
N GLY A 123 14.93 -28.59 20.42
CA GLY A 123 16.25 -29.25 20.39
C GLY A 123 16.27 -30.71 20.89
N LYS A 124 15.12 -31.27 21.27
CA LYS A 124 15.01 -32.67 21.72
C LYS A 124 14.74 -33.62 20.56
N SER A 125 15.27 -34.83 20.65
CA SER A 125 15.04 -35.89 19.68
C SER A 125 13.61 -36.44 19.77
N ILE A 126 13.14 -37.09 18.70
CA ILE A 126 11.79 -37.66 18.65
C ILE A 126 11.62 -38.80 19.68
N LYS A 127 12.70 -39.52 20.00
CA LYS A 127 12.71 -40.53 21.08
C LYS A 127 12.43 -39.90 22.44
N GLU A 128 13.08 -38.77 22.75
CA GLU A 128 12.85 -38.02 23.98
C GLU A 128 11.42 -37.45 24.04
N ILE A 129 10.88 -36.97 22.92
CA ILE A 129 9.50 -36.50 22.82
C ILE A 129 8.50 -37.63 23.12
N ASN A 130 8.68 -38.80 22.50
CA ASN A 130 7.84 -39.97 22.76
C ASN A 130 7.90 -40.38 24.24
N HIS A 131 9.10 -40.50 24.81
CA HIS A 131 9.29 -40.86 26.21
C HIS A 131 8.63 -39.86 27.16
N LYS A 132 8.78 -38.55 26.86
CA LYS A 132 8.14 -37.49 27.65
C LYS A 132 6.62 -37.63 27.63
N ILE A 133 6.00 -37.83 26.46
CA ILE A 133 4.54 -37.95 26.34
C ILE A 133 4.02 -39.20 27.05
N ILE A 134 4.72 -40.34 26.96
CA ILE A 134 4.35 -41.58 27.67
C ILE A 134 4.35 -41.35 29.19
N GLY A 135 5.36 -40.65 29.71
CA GLY A 135 5.47 -40.33 31.14
C GLY A 135 4.46 -39.31 31.67
N LEU A 136 3.67 -38.63 30.83
CA LEU A 136 2.66 -37.68 31.29
C LEU A 136 1.43 -38.43 31.81
N LYS A 137 0.87 -37.99 32.95
CA LYS A 137 -0.44 -38.48 33.41
C LYS A 137 -1.51 -38.16 32.38
N LYS A 138 -2.40 -39.11 32.07
CA LYS A 138 -3.56 -38.84 31.20
C LYS A 138 -4.56 -37.95 31.94
N LEU A 139 -4.93 -36.82 31.34
CA LEU A 139 -5.85 -35.86 31.94
C LEU A 139 -7.19 -35.83 31.19
N GLY A 140 -8.26 -35.60 31.95
CA GLY A 140 -9.60 -35.39 31.40
C GLY A 140 -9.80 -33.98 30.83
N LYS A 141 -10.95 -33.79 30.18
CA LYS A 141 -11.34 -32.50 29.59
C LYS A 141 -11.36 -31.40 30.65
N LEU A 142 -10.80 -30.23 30.32
CA LEU A 142 -10.73 -29.07 31.20
C LEU A 142 -12.11 -28.45 31.47
N ALA A 143 -12.95 -28.39 30.44
CA ALA A 143 -14.27 -27.76 30.48
C ALA A 143 -15.14 -28.27 29.33
N LYS A 144 -16.37 -27.75 29.22
CA LYS A 144 -17.18 -27.90 28.00
C LYS A 144 -16.59 -27.02 26.89
N GLY A 145 -16.46 -27.59 25.68
CA GLY A 145 -15.88 -26.88 24.54
C GLY A 145 -16.62 -25.59 24.20
N LYS A 146 -15.86 -24.51 23.95
CA LYS A 146 -16.36 -23.18 23.61
C LYS A 146 -15.64 -22.67 22.37
N MET A 147 -16.37 -22.06 21.44
CA MET A 147 -15.79 -21.42 20.27
C MET A 147 -15.66 -19.92 20.51
N PHE A 148 -14.54 -19.34 20.10
CA PHE A 148 -14.30 -17.90 20.13
C PHE A 148 -14.10 -17.40 18.70
N PRO A 149 -14.89 -16.42 18.22
CA PRO A 149 -14.77 -15.89 16.86
C PRO A 149 -13.43 -15.19 16.66
N GLU A 150 -12.87 -15.29 15.45
CA GLU A 150 -11.59 -14.68 15.11
C GLU A 150 -11.59 -13.17 15.36
N ASN A 151 -10.44 -12.65 15.77
CA ASN A 151 -10.26 -11.21 15.86
C ASN A 151 -10.23 -10.63 14.44
N ARG A 152 -11.39 -10.19 13.92
CA ARG A 152 -11.40 -9.22 12.82
C ARG A 152 -10.59 -8.01 13.28
N LEU A 153 -9.54 -7.70 12.50
CA LEU A 153 -8.66 -6.55 12.71
C LEU A 153 -9.52 -5.30 12.97
N GLN A 154 -9.24 -4.58 14.05
CA GLN A 154 -9.71 -3.20 14.15
C GLN A 154 -9.01 -2.38 13.06
N LYS A 155 -9.61 -1.24 12.70
CA LYS A 155 -9.06 -0.28 11.73
C LYS A 155 -7.75 0.29 12.31
N ASN A 156 -6.66 -0.44 12.11
CA ASN A 156 -5.35 -0.03 12.59
C ASN A 156 -4.82 1.05 11.66
N GLU A 157 -4.14 2.04 12.23
CA GLU A 157 -3.25 2.90 11.44
C GLU A 157 -2.20 2.00 10.80
N PHE A 158 -2.20 1.94 9.47
CA PHE A 158 -1.23 1.14 8.74
C PHE A 158 0.14 1.81 8.83
N MET A 159 1.19 1.01 8.98
CA MET A 159 2.54 1.51 8.74
C MET A 159 2.64 2.01 7.30
N SER A 160 3.36 3.10 7.11
CA SER A 160 3.57 3.76 5.82
C SER A 160 4.93 4.45 5.84
N GLU A 161 5.48 4.63 4.65
CA GLU A 161 6.55 5.57 4.35
C GLU A 161 6.29 6.96 4.96
N SER A 162 7.37 7.69 5.25
CA SER A 162 7.27 8.97 5.97
C SER A 162 7.09 10.18 5.06
N SER A 163 7.38 10.06 3.77
CA SER A 163 7.41 11.18 2.83
C SER A 163 7.35 10.69 1.40
N VAL A 164 6.79 11.54 0.55
CA VAL A 164 6.67 11.38 -0.91
C VAL A 164 5.73 10.24 -1.28
N PHE A 165 4.50 10.61 -1.57
CA PHE A 165 3.47 9.70 -2.07
C PHE A 165 3.14 10.09 -3.50
N ARG A 166 3.53 9.25 -4.46
CA ARG A 166 3.26 9.51 -5.87
C ARG A 166 1.92 8.90 -6.26
N VAL A 167 1.05 9.73 -6.83
CA VAL A 167 -0.19 9.30 -7.49
C VAL A 167 -0.25 9.88 -8.89
N GLU A 168 -0.89 9.16 -9.80
CA GLU A 168 -0.92 9.56 -11.19
C GLU A 168 -2.25 9.12 -11.82
N GLY A 169 -2.93 10.02 -12.52
CA GLY A 169 -4.18 9.74 -13.25
C GLY A 169 -4.23 10.47 -14.59
N GLU A 170 -5.04 9.98 -15.52
CA GLU A 170 -5.26 10.71 -16.78
C GLU A 170 -6.11 11.93 -16.49
N THR A 171 -7.18 11.74 -15.71
CA THR A 171 -8.12 12.78 -15.30
C THR A 171 -7.96 13.14 -13.82
N ILE A 172 -8.39 14.34 -13.45
CA ILE A 172 -8.32 14.87 -12.08
C ILE A 172 -9.10 13.98 -11.11
N GLY A 173 -10.24 13.42 -11.53
CA GLY A 173 -11.03 12.53 -10.67
C GLY A 173 -10.33 11.22 -10.34
N GLU A 174 -9.65 10.61 -11.32
CA GLU A 174 -8.89 9.37 -11.12
C GLU A 174 -7.73 9.58 -10.14
N THR A 175 -7.02 10.71 -10.31
CA THR A 175 -5.95 11.12 -9.40
C THR A 175 -6.50 11.42 -8.02
N TRP A 176 -7.63 12.12 -7.93
CA TRP A 176 -8.28 12.46 -6.66
C TRP A 176 -8.69 11.22 -5.86
N LEU A 177 -9.33 10.23 -6.50
CA LEU A 177 -9.68 8.98 -5.82
C LEU A 177 -8.46 8.23 -5.28
N GLN A 178 -7.33 8.27 -6.00
CA GLN A 178 -6.07 7.71 -5.52
C GLN A 178 -5.55 8.45 -4.29
N ILE A 179 -5.60 9.78 -4.27
CA ILE A 179 -5.23 10.60 -3.11
C ILE A 179 -6.10 10.24 -1.89
N LEU A 180 -7.43 10.21 -2.07
CA LEU A 180 -8.35 9.87 -0.98
C LEU A 180 -8.05 8.47 -0.43
N ARG A 181 -7.82 7.49 -1.30
CA ARG A 181 -7.46 6.12 -0.91
C ARG A 181 -6.16 6.06 -0.11
N LEU A 182 -5.14 6.84 -0.49
CA LEU A 182 -3.89 6.90 0.27
C LEU A 182 -4.09 7.52 1.65
N ILE A 183 -4.73 8.69 1.73
CA ILE A 183 -4.89 9.41 3.01
C ILE A 183 -5.81 8.65 3.98
N THR A 184 -6.91 8.08 3.48
CA THR A 184 -7.82 7.28 4.32
C THR A 184 -7.16 6.02 4.90
N LYS A 185 -6.20 5.43 4.16
CA LYS A 185 -5.50 4.22 4.58
C LYS A 185 -4.23 4.48 5.40
N PHE A 186 -3.41 5.43 4.98
CA PHE A 186 -2.06 5.66 5.50
C PHE A 186 -1.89 7.02 6.19
N GLY A 187 -2.87 7.92 6.08
CA GLY A 187 -2.84 9.23 6.70
C GLY A 187 -2.78 9.14 8.22
N ARG A 188 -1.83 9.87 8.81
CA ARG A 188 -1.68 9.96 10.27
C ARG A 188 -2.71 10.93 10.84
N LYS A 189 -3.31 10.56 11.97
CA LYS A 189 -4.19 11.47 12.69
C LYS A 189 -3.36 12.56 13.36
N ILE A 190 -3.63 13.82 13.05
CA ILE A 190 -2.96 14.97 13.65
C ILE A 190 -3.99 15.97 14.19
N PRO A 191 -3.68 16.69 15.28
CA PRO A 191 -4.56 17.72 15.80
C PRO A 191 -4.56 18.95 14.90
N ARG A 192 -5.73 19.59 14.72
CA ARG A 192 -5.84 20.88 14.05
C ARG A 192 -5.43 22.01 15.00
N ILE A 193 -5.08 23.18 14.44
CA ILE A 193 -4.82 24.37 15.25
C ILE A 193 -6.03 24.69 16.13
N HIS A 194 -5.79 25.15 17.36
CA HIS A 194 -6.82 25.33 18.39
C HIS A 194 -8.06 26.12 17.95
N VAL A 195 -7.92 27.05 16.99
CA VAL A 195 -9.03 27.86 16.47
C VAL A 195 -10.03 27.06 15.65
N TYR A 196 -9.58 26.02 14.94
CA TYR A 196 -10.48 25.13 14.18
C TYR A 196 -10.97 23.95 15.03
N GLY A 197 -10.15 23.47 15.98
CA GLY A 197 -10.47 22.30 16.79
C GLY A 197 -10.51 21.01 15.95
N GLY A 198 -10.61 19.86 16.63
CA GLY A 198 -10.69 18.55 15.97
C GLY A 198 -9.37 18.01 15.43
N HIS A 199 -9.47 17.02 14.54
CA HIS A 199 -8.34 16.34 13.92
C HIS A 199 -8.48 16.27 12.41
N GLU A 200 -7.37 16.01 11.74
CA GLU A 200 -7.32 15.69 10.32
C GLU A 200 -6.45 14.45 10.11
N ARG A 201 -6.67 13.76 8.98
CA ARG A 201 -5.73 12.73 8.50
C ARG A 201 -4.81 13.34 7.47
N MET A 202 -3.50 13.24 7.68
CA MET A 202 -2.51 13.88 6.83
C MET A 202 -1.44 12.91 6.31
N LEU A 203 -1.02 13.13 5.06
CA LEU A 203 0.20 12.60 4.46
C LEU A 203 1.16 13.73 4.08
N LEU A 204 2.46 13.45 4.17
CA LEU A 204 3.51 14.40 3.80
C LEU A 204 3.93 14.23 2.33
N ASN A 205 4.01 15.34 1.61
CA ASN A 205 4.55 15.43 0.25
C ASN A 205 3.84 14.51 -0.77
N VAL A 206 2.51 14.61 -0.87
CA VAL A 206 1.77 13.93 -1.94
C VAL A 206 2.09 14.62 -3.28
N ALA A 207 2.68 13.89 -4.21
CA ALA A 207 2.98 14.33 -5.57
C ALA A 207 1.95 13.72 -6.53
N ALA A 208 1.00 14.56 -6.95
CA ALA A 208 -0.07 14.17 -7.85
C ALA A 208 0.24 14.60 -9.28
N VAL A 209 0.23 13.64 -10.20
CA VAL A 209 0.50 13.86 -11.62
C VAL A 209 -0.78 13.63 -12.42
N ILE A 210 -1.16 14.60 -13.24
CA ILE A 210 -2.29 14.53 -14.16
C ILE A 210 -1.75 14.59 -15.57
N THR A 211 -2.07 13.62 -16.42
CA THR A 211 -1.44 13.49 -17.75
C THR A 211 -2.34 13.90 -18.92
N GLY A 212 -3.68 13.85 -18.78
CA GLY A 212 -4.59 13.95 -19.93
C GLY A 212 -5.90 14.73 -19.74
N GLU A 213 -6.09 15.43 -18.62
CA GLU A 213 -7.33 16.19 -18.38
C GLU A 213 -7.56 17.28 -19.46
N ASN A 214 -8.62 17.12 -20.26
CA ASN A 214 -9.02 18.11 -21.25
C ASN A 214 -9.82 19.24 -20.63
N ILE A 215 -9.21 20.41 -20.45
CA ILE A 215 -9.89 21.53 -19.80
C ILE A 215 -10.99 22.20 -20.63
N LYS A 216 -11.02 21.96 -21.96
CA LYS A 216 -12.12 22.46 -22.80
C LYS A 216 -13.41 21.69 -22.53
N GLU A 217 -13.28 20.42 -22.17
CA GLU A 217 -14.38 19.53 -21.81
C GLU A 217 -14.04 18.78 -20.51
N PRO A 218 -14.02 19.50 -19.36
CA PRO A 218 -13.53 18.94 -18.11
C PRO A 218 -14.42 17.77 -17.67
N LYS A 219 -13.79 16.65 -17.29
CA LYS A 219 -14.51 15.45 -16.87
C LYS A 219 -15.01 15.61 -15.43
N ILE A 220 -16.28 15.98 -15.28
CA ILE A 220 -16.96 16.03 -13.99
C ILE A 220 -17.43 14.63 -13.62
N TRP A 221 -16.67 13.98 -12.74
CA TRP A 221 -17.01 12.64 -12.26
C TRP A 221 -18.20 12.66 -11.30
N PRO A 222 -19.05 11.60 -11.26
CA PRO A 222 -20.24 11.55 -10.40
C PRO A 222 -19.97 11.63 -8.90
N TYR A 223 -18.72 11.39 -8.49
CA TYR A 223 -18.30 11.43 -7.11
C TYR A 223 -17.76 12.80 -6.66
N PHE A 224 -17.72 13.82 -7.51
CA PHE A 224 -17.44 15.18 -7.07
C PHE A 224 -18.66 15.79 -6.36
N GLU A 225 -18.41 16.68 -5.41
CA GLU A 225 -19.44 17.45 -4.69
C GLU A 225 -19.82 18.76 -5.40
N PHE A 226 -19.39 18.93 -6.66
CA PHE A 226 -19.63 20.12 -7.46
C PHE A 226 -19.88 19.78 -8.93
N GLY A 227 -20.63 20.63 -9.61
CA GLY A 227 -20.92 20.52 -11.04
C GLY A 227 -20.11 21.49 -11.90
N LYS A 228 -20.49 21.55 -13.17
CA LYS A 228 -19.84 22.45 -14.15
C LYS A 228 -20.01 23.93 -13.79
N GLU A 229 -21.15 24.32 -13.24
CA GLU A 229 -21.44 25.73 -12.91
C GLU A 229 -20.64 26.22 -11.71
N GLU A 230 -20.52 25.40 -10.66
CA GLU A 230 -19.65 25.69 -9.51
C GLU A 230 -18.19 25.79 -9.96
N LEU A 231 -17.74 24.90 -10.86
CA LEU A 231 -16.38 24.94 -11.40
C LEU A 231 -16.12 26.23 -12.20
N LYS A 232 -17.08 26.68 -13.02
CA LYS A 232 -16.99 27.96 -13.74
C LYS A 232 -16.86 29.15 -12.79
N LYS A 233 -17.69 29.20 -11.74
CA LYS A 233 -17.58 30.23 -10.70
C LYS A 233 -16.22 30.20 -10.00
N TYR A 234 -15.73 28.99 -9.71
CA TYR A 234 -14.41 28.80 -9.13
C TYR A 234 -13.30 29.34 -10.03
N PHE A 235 -13.36 29.14 -11.36
CA PHE A 235 -12.40 29.74 -12.29
C PHE A 235 -12.42 31.26 -12.25
N ILE A 236 -13.58 31.90 -12.19
CA ILE A 236 -13.64 33.37 -12.09
C ILE A 236 -12.90 33.85 -10.84
N ASN A 237 -13.12 33.19 -9.70
CA ASN A 237 -12.49 33.53 -8.43
C ASN A 237 -10.98 33.17 -8.38
N PHE A 238 -10.57 32.08 -9.01
CA PHE A 238 -9.15 31.70 -9.04
C PHE A 238 -8.33 32.68 -9.87
N PHE A 239 -8.89 33.19 -10.96
CA PHE A 239 -8.17 34.04 -11.92
C PHE A 239 -8.40 35.55 -11.71
N THR A 240 -9.19 35.98 -10.72
CA THR A 240 -9.40 37.42 -10.48
C THR A 240 -8.13 38.08 -9.92
N PRO A 241 -7.60 39.14 -10.57
CA PRO A 241 -6.49 39.92 -10.03
C PRO A 241 -6.91 40.81 -8.84
N LYS A 242 -8.23 40.95 -8.60
CA LYS A 242 -8.78 41.76 -7.52
C LYS A 242 -9.05 40.90 -6.29
N ARG A 243 -8.50 41.31 -5.14
CA ARG A 243 -8.74 40.68 -3.84
C ARG A 243 -10.18 40.80 -3.35
N GLY A 244 -10.78 41.97 -3.54
CA GLY A 244 -12.06 42.31 -2.90
C GLY A 244 -11.96 42.28 -1.37
N GLY A 245 -12.96 41.69 -0.70
CA GLY A 245 -13.01 41.53 0.76
C GLY A 245 -12.30 40.29 1.30
N GLU A 246 -11.72 39.45 0.43
CA GLU A 246 -11.00 38.24 0.85
C GLU A 246 -9.65 38.57 1.49
N ALA A 247 -9.13 37.64 2.30
CA ALA A 247 -7.80 37.82 2.91
C ALA A 247 -6.67 37.79 1.85
N TYR A 248 -6.85 36.96 0.82
CA TYR A 248 -6.03 36.87 -0.38
C TYR A 248 -6.84 36.17 -1.48
N THR A 249 -6.41 36.29 -2.73
CA THR A 249 -6.85 35.40 -3.83
C THR A 249 -5.63 34.83 -4.55
N TYR A 250 -5.77 33.72 -5.28
CA TYR A 250 -4.65 33.24 -6.09
C TYR A 250 -4.40 34.15 -7.28
N GLY A 251 -5.46 34.70 -7.88
CA GLY A 251 -5.35 35.58 -9.03
C GLY A 251 -4.64 36.90 -8.72
N GLU A 252 -4.87 37.53 -7.56
CA GLU A 252 -4.07 38.72 -7.17
C GLU A 252 -2.58 38.37 -7.12
N ARG A 253 -2.23 37.20 -6.58
CA ARG A 253 -0.82 36.82 -6.39
C ARG A 253 -0.19 36.38 -7.70
N LEU A 254 -0.96 35.84 -8.65
CA LEU A 254 -0.44 35.38 -9.93
C LEU A 254 -0.34 36.49 -10.99
N PHE A 255 -1.35 37.35 -11.07
CA PHE A 255 -1.53 38.31 -12.17
C PHE A 255 -1.35 39.77 -11.75
N ALA A 256 -1.38 40.08 -10.46
CA ALA A 256 -1.26 41.43 -9.93
C ALA A 256 -0.41 41.46 -8.64
N TYR A 257 0.76 40.82 -8.69
CA TYR A 257 1.61 40.66 -7.51
C TYR A 257 2.23 42.01 -7.12
N GLU A 258 1.81 42.53 -5.97
CA GLU A 258 2.28 43.83 -5.46
C GLU A 258 3.71 43.72 -4.88
N VAL A 259 4.60 44.61 -5.32
CA VAL A 259 5.96 44.80 -4.80
C VAL A 259 6.18 46.29 -4.58
N GLY A 260 6.00 46.77 -3.35
CA GLY A 260 6.04 48.20 -3.07
C GLY A 260 4.94 48.93 -3.84
N THR A 261 5.32 49.81 -4.76
CA THR A 261 4.40 50.53 -5.65
C THR A 261 4.18 49.86 -7.01
N GLU A 262 4.89 48.77 -7.29
CA GLU A 262 4.80 48.05 -8.57
C GLU A 262 3.82 46.88 -8.51
N ILE A 263 3.22 46.57 -9.66
CA ILE A 263 2.31 45.43 -9.84
C ILE A 263 2.89 44.54 -10.95
N ILE A 264 3.15 43.28 -10.62
CA ILE A 264 3.78 42.32 -11.52
C ILE A 264 2.78 41.23 -11.93
N ASP A 265 2.55 41.08 -13.24
CA ASP A 265 1.89 39.89 -13.80
C ASP A 265 2.93 38.77 -13.95
N GLN A 266 3.06 37.96 -12.90
CA GLN A 266 4.08 36.90 -12.86
C GLN A 266 3.85 35.84 -13.94
N VAL A 267 2.60 35.53 -14.29
CA VAL A 267 2.27 34.54 -15.32
C VAL A 267 2.68 35.03 -16.71
N ASN A 268 2.48 36.33 -16.99
CA ASN A 268 2.97 36.93 -18.23
C ASN A 268 4.50 36.93 -18.28
N GLU A 269 5.18 37.28 -17.18
CA GLU A 269 6.65 37.21 -17.11
C GLU A 269 7.20 35.80 -17.29
N MET A 270 6.54 34.78 -16.70
CA MET A 270 6.85 33.37 -16.95
C MET A 270 6.72 33.01 -18.44
N THR A 271 5.65 33.48 -19.09
CA THR A 271 5.38 33.21 -20.52
C THR A 271 6.43 33.86 -21.42
N LYS A 272 6.80 35.13 -21.17
CA LYS A 272 7.86 35.83 -21.91
C LYS A 272 9.21 35.12 -21.78
N LYS A 273 9.58 34.70 -20.56
CA LYS A 273 10.81 33.93 -20.31
C LYS A 273 10.86 32.65 -21.13
N MET A 274 9.73 31.95 -21.24
CA MET A 274 9.61 30.70 -21.98
C MET A 274 9.61 30.89 -23.50
N LEU A 275 9.01 31.98 -24.01
CA LEU A 275 9.11 32.36 -25.42
C LEU A 275 10.56 32.66 -25.84
N ASN A 276 11.33 33.29 -24.95
CA ASN A 276 12.73 33.60 -25.21
C ASN A 276 13.64 32.36 -25.11
N PHE A 277 13.41 31.51 -24.11
CA PHE A 277 14.19 30.28 -23.93
C PHE A 277 13.35 29.17 -23.28
N ASN A 278 13.09 28.10 -24.04
CA ASN A 278 12.26 26.97 -23.61
C ASN A 278 12.71 26.31 -22.29
N TYR A 279 14.00 26.32 -22.00
CA TYR A 279 14.57 25.68 -20.80
C TYR A 279 14.83 26.67 -19.66
N ASN A 280 14.14 27.82 -19.66
CA ASN A 280 14.34 28.85 -18.64
C ASN A 280 13.84 28.39 -17.27
N LYS A 281 14.77 27.93 -16.42
CA LYS A 281 14.48 27.45 -15.06
C LYS A 281 13.91 28.54 -14.13
N GLY A 282 14.00 29.81 -14.52
CA GLY A 282 13.46 30.97 -13.78
C GLY A 282 12.03 31.36 -14.15
N ALA A 283 11.32 30.58 -14.98
CA ALA A 283 9.89 30.78 -15.22
C ALA A 283 9.06 30.18 -14.07
N LEU A 284 8.96 30.94 -12.98
CA LEU A 284 8.17 30.63 -11.81
C LEU A 284 7.41 31.87 -11.32
N ALA A 285 6.30 31.65 -10.60
CA ALA A 285 5.56 32.65 -9.87
C ALA A 285 5.42 32.22 -8.40
N VAL A 286 5.69 33.15 -7.49
CA VAL A 286 5.58 32.94 -6.05
C VAL A 286 4.34 33.63 -5.52
N LEU A 287 3.56 32.94 -4.68
CA LEU A 287 2.34 33.51 -4.12
C LEU A 287 2.49 33.95 -2.67
N TRP A 288 3.48 33.40 -1.97
CA TRP A 288 3.80 33.76 -0.59
C TRP A 288 4.59 35.06 -0.55
N GLN A 289 4.08 36.06 0.17
CA GLN A 289 4.76 37.32 0.46
C GLN A 289 5.17 37.35 1.93
N PRO A 290 6.45 37.15 2.28
CA PRO A 290 6.89 37.10 3.68
C PRO A 290 6.47 38.33 4.51
N ALA A 291 6.53 39.53 3.91
CA ALA A 291 6.16 40.76 4.59
C ALA A 291 4.67 40.83 4.96
N THR A 292 3.79 40.28 4.13
CA THR A 292 2.33 40.32 4.30
C THR A 292 1.79 39.10 5.06
N ASP A 293 2.38 37.94 4.77
CA ASP A 293 1.87 36.65 5.20
C ASP A 293 2.45 36.20 6.56
N ASN A 294 3.56 36.82 7.00
CA ASN A 294 4.10 36.63 8.35
C ASN A 294 3.85 37.81 9.30
N PHE A 295 3.64 39.03 8.77
CA PHE A 295 3.61 40.25 9.57
C PHE A 295 2.51 41.25 9.15
N PRO A 296 1.79 41.86 10.10
CA PRO A 296 1.62 41.40 11.48
C PRO A 296 0.89 40.04 11.52
N ILE A 297 1.04 39.28 12.60
CA ILE A 297 0.34 38.00 12.77
C ILE A 297 -1.17 38.25 12.81
N ARG A 298 -1.90 37.81 11.78
CA ARG A 298 -3.37 37.88 11.71
C ARG A 298 -3.96 36.57 12.22
N LYS A 299 -4.86 36.62 13.21
CA LYS A 299 -5.59 35.44 13.70
C LYS A 299 -7.05 35.45 13.19
N PRO A 300 -7.56 34.36 12.59
CA PRO A 300 -6.83 33.15 12.19
C PRO A 300 -5.85 33.43 11.04
N TRP A 301 -4.77 32.66 10.98
CA TRP A 301 -3.72 32.82 9.97
C TRP A 301 -4.27 32.45 8.59
N ARG A 302 -4.56 33.45 7.76
CA ARG A 302 -5.11 33.28 6.40
C ARG A 302 -4.05 33.63 5.37
N THR A 303 -3.28 32.64 4.98
CA THR A 303 -2.20 32.76 4.00
C THR A 303 -2.35 31.75 2.88
N PRO A 304 -1.80 32.03 1.68
CA PRO A 304 -2.01 31.20 0.51
C PRO A 304 -1.54 29.75 0.74
N CYS A 305 -2.40 28.81 0.38
CA CYS A 305 -2.09 27.38 0.40
C CYS A 305 -1.19 26.99 -0.78
N LEU A 306 -1.52 27.45 -1.99
CA LEU A 306 -0.63 27.43 -3.16
C LEU A 306 0.46 28.49 -2.97
N THR A 307 1.74 28.11 -2.98
CA THR A 307 2.83 29.08 -2.74
C THR A 307 3.77 29.26 -3.91
N LEU A 308 3.80 28.31 -4.86
CA LEU A 308 4.67 28.36 -6.03
C LEU A 308 4.00 27.66 -7.22
N VAL A 309 4.15 28.25 -8.40
CA VAL A 309 3.97 27.57 -9.68
C VAL A 309 5.21 27.75 -10.55
N GLN A 310 5.65 26.71 -11.24
CA GLN A 310 6.81 26.73 -12.12
C GLN A 310 6.50 26.02 -13.44
N GLY A 311 6.87 26.67 -14.54
CA GLY A 311 6.72 26.15 -15.88
C GLY A 311 8.02 25.58 -16.43
N MET A 312 7.92 24.61 -17.34
CA MET A 312 9.06 24.11 -18.12
C MET A 312 8.59 23.66 -19.51
N CYS A 313 9.31 24.03 -20.57
CA CYS A 313 9.10 23.44 -21.88
C CYS A 313 10.10 22.31 -22.10
N LEU A 314 9.60 21.12 -22.42
CA LEU A 314 10.41 20.02 -22.95
C LEU A 314 9.76 19.57 -24.26
N ASP A 315 10.57 19.50 -25.31
CA ASP A 315 10.09 19.24 -26.68
C ASP A 315 8.92 20.17 -27.06
N ASN A 316 7.81 19.57 -27.50
CA ASN A 316 6.59 20.28 -27.89
C ASN A 316 5.57 20.43 -26.74
N ASN A 317 5.98 20.17 -25.50
CA ASN A 317 5.08 20.17 -24.34
C ASN A 317 5.48 21.24 -23.32
N PHE A 318 4.48 21.87 -22.70
CA PHE A 318 4.63 22.76 -21.55
C PHE A 318 4.13 22.05 -20.28
N PHE A 319 5.05 21.83 -19.34
CA PHE A 319 4.81 21.22 -18.04
C PHE A 319 4.60 22.30 -17.00
N LEU A 320 3.68 22.06 -16.06
CA LEU A 320 3.45 22.96 -14.94
C LEU A 320 3.57 22.16 -13.63
N THR A 321 4.38 22.65 -12.70
CA THR A 321 4.45 22.14 -11.33
C THR A 321 3.91 23.19 -10.37
N ALA A 322 2.97 22.81 -9.52
CA ALA A 322 2.42 23.63 -8.45
C ALA A 322 2.78 23.04 -7.09
N TYR A 323 3.09 23.90 -6.12
CA TYR A 323 3.41 23.49 -4.76
C TYR A 323 2.44 24.12 -3.75
N PHE A 324 1.81 23.27 -2.95
CA PHE A 324 0.94 23.64 -1.85
C PHE A 324 1.61 23.30 -0.52
N ARG A 325 1.71 24.29 0.39
CA ARG A 325 2.22 24.05 1.76
C ARG A 325 1.24 23.24 2.61
N SER A 326 -0.06 23.38 2.36
CA SER A 326 -1.16 22.73 3.07
C SER A 326 -2.34 22.65 2.10
N ASN A 327 -2.96 21.48 1.97
CA ASN A 327 -3.93 21.23 0.91
C ASN A 327 -5.06 20.33 1.43
N ASP A 328 -6.26 20.88 1.51
CA ASP A 328 -7.48 20.14 1.76
C ASP A 328 -7.81 19.29 0.54
N MET A 329 -7.56 17.99 0.69
CA MET A 329 -7.70 17.03 -0.37
C MET A 329 -9.14 16.70 -0.68
N PHE A 330 -10.09 16.90 0.24
CA PHE A 330 -11.50 16.57 -0.02
C PHE A 330 -12.26 17.79 -0.54
N GLY A 331 -12.20 18.92 0.17
CA GLY A 331 -13.01 20.10 -0.10
C GLY A 331 -12.46 21.02 -1.19
N ALA A 332 -11.14 21.07 -1.40
CA ALA A 332 -10.53 22.11 -2.25
C ALA A 332 -9.70 21.57 -3.42
N TRP A 333 -8.98 20.46 -3.23
CA TRP A 333 -7.99 19.97 -4.21
C TRP A 333 -8.54 19.78 -5.63
N PRO A 334 -9.73 19.18 -5.87
CA PRO A 334 -10.21 18.97 -7.24
C PRO A 334 -10.37 20.28 -8.02
N GLN A 335 -10.99 21.30 -7.42
CA GLN A 335 -11.21 22.59 -8.07
C GLN A 335 -9.89 23.33 -8.31
N ASN A 336 -8.96 23.28 -7.34
CA ASN A 336 -7.59 23.78 -7.50
C ASN A 336 -6.88 23.11 -8.69
N ALA A 337 -6.97 21.78 -8.81
CA ALA A 337 -6.34 21.03 -9.90
C ALA A 337 -6.93 21.40 -11.27
N PHE A 338 -8.25 21.59 -11.36
CA PHE A 338 -8.87 22.07 -12.60
C PHE A 338 -8.41 23.48 -12.97
N ALA A 339 -8.32 24.38 -11.99
CA ALA A 339 -7.88 25.76 -12.23
C ALA A 339 -6.40 25.81 -12.67
N LEU A 340 -5.54 25.00 -12.07
CA LEU A 340 -4.13 24.85 -12.47
C LEU A 340 -4.00 24.22 -13.86
N ARG A 341 -4.83 23.23 -14.21
CA ARG A 341 -4.88 22.67 -15.56
C ARG A 341 -5.30 23.74 -16.58
N LYS A 342 -6.28 24.58 -16.24
CA LYS A 342 -6.68 25.73 -17.06
C LYS A 342 -5.53 26.71 -17.27
N LEU A 343 -4.86 27.10 -16.18
CA LEU A 343 -3.70 28.00 -16.23
C LEU A 343 -2.60 27.42 -17.13
N GLN A 344 -2.28 26.14 -16.98
CA GLN A 344 -1.31 25.45 -17.83
C GLN A 344 -1.72 25.47 -19.30
N SER A 345 -2.99 25.15 -19.62
CA SER A 345 -3.48 25.13 -21.00
C SER A 345 -3.43 26.51 -21.66
N GLU A 346 -3.76 27.57 -20.92
CA GLU A 346 -3.69 28.94 -21.43
C GLU A 346 -2.24 29.38 -21.69
N ILE A 347 -1.30 29.04 -20.81
CA ILE A 347 0.13 29.30 -21.04
C ILE A 347 0.64 28.48 -22.22
N ALA A 348 0.34 27.19 -22.28
CA ALA A 348 0.74 26.31 -23.37
C ALA A 348 0.24 26.83 -24.73
N GLN A 349 -1.00 27.30 -24.79
CA GLN A 349 -1.57 27.92 -25.99
C GLN A 349 -0.80 29.17 -26.42
N LYS A 350 -0.48 30.07 -25.48
CA LYS A 350 0.34 31.27 -25.77
C LYS A 350 1.75 30.92 -26.27
N LEU A 351 2.30 29.79 -25.83
CA LEU A 351 3.61 29.28 -26.25
C LEU A 351 3.56 28.48 -27.56
N GLY A 352 2.37 28.23 -28.13
CA GLY A 352 2.22 27.35 -29.30
C GLY A 352 2.58 25.88 -29.02
N LYS A 353 2.47 25.44 -27.76
CA LYS A 353 2.84 24.09 -27.29
C LYS A 353 1.62 23.30 -26.82
N LYS A 354 1.79 21.99 -26.67
CA LYS A 354 0.80 21.12 -26.02
C LYS A 354 0.94 21.21 -24.50
N ALA A 355 -0.16 21.02 -23.77
CA ALA A 355 -0.08 20.84 -22.33
C ALA A 355 0.53 19.46 -22.03
N GLY A 356 1.68 19.44 -21.35
CA GLY A 356 2.26 18.23 -20.79
C GLY A 356 1.65 17.87 -19.45
N ASP A 357 2.39 17.11 -18.66
CA ASP A 357 1.94 16.72 -17.32
C ASP A 357 1.78 17.93 -16.39
N LEU A 358 0.68 17.91 -15.63
CA LEU A 358 0.47 18.81 -14.50
C LEU A 358 0.89 18.07 -13.23
N THR A 359 1.85 18.62 -12.51
CA THR A 359 2.30 18.08 -11.22
C THR A 359 1.84 19.00 -10.09
N ILE A 360 1.20 18.43 -9.07
CA ILE A 360 0.81 19.15 -7.85
C ILE A 360 1.47 18.47 -6.66
N ILE A 361 2.41 19.16 -6.03
CA ILE A 361 3.08 18.71 -4.81
C ILE A 361 2.37 19.34 -3.62
N SER A 362 1.85 18.53 -2.72
CA SER A 362 1.17 18.97 -1.50
C SER A 362 1.97 18.53 -0.29
N SER A 363 2.62 19.49 0.36
CA SER A 363 3.51 19.20 1.50
C SER A 363 2.73 18.63 2.68
N CYS A 364 1.63 19.27 3.07
CA CYS A 364 0.66 18.72 4.01
C CYS A 364 -0.65 18.44 3.28
N ALA A 365 -0.84 17.19 2.84
CA ALA A 365 -2.07 16.73 2.19
C ALA A 365 -3.01 16.14 3.22
N PHE A 366 -4.17 16.75 3.46
CA PHE A 366 -5.04 16.33 4.55
C PHE A 366 -6.51 16.17 4.16
N ILE A 367 -7.25 15.39 4.95
CA ILE A 367 -8.71 15.27 4.93
C ILE A 367 -9.20 15.54 6.35
N ASP A 368 -10.18 16.43 6.49
CA ASP A 368 -10.81 16.73 7.78
C ASP A 368 -11.56 15.51 8.34
N GLU A 369 -11.62 15.38 9.66
CA GLU A 369 -12.37 14.30 10.30
C GLU A 369 -13.86 14.28 9.93
N THR A 370 -14.48 15.43 9.62
CA THR A 370 -15.89 15.50 9.19
C THR A 370 -16.10 14.88 7.81
N ASP A 371 -15.11 15.00 6.93
CA ASP A 371 -15.18 14.52 5.55
C ASP A 371 -14.66 13.09 5.39
N LEU A 372 -13.92 12.58 6.39
CA LEU A 372 -13.25 11.30 6.31
C LEU A 372 -14.20 10.14 6.00
N ALA A 373 -15.38 10.10 6.64
CA ALA A 373 -16.37 9.04 6.40
C ALA A 373 -16.92 9.08 4.96
N VAL A 374 -17.12 10.27 4.41
CA VAL A 374 -17.60 10.45 3.04
C VAL A 374 -16.50 10.08 2.03
N ALA A 375 -15.26 10.49 2.29
CA ALA A 375 -14.10 10.11 1.49
C ALA A 375 -13.93 8.59 1.41
N GLU A 376 -14.02 7.89 2.55
CA GLU A 376 -13.94 6.42 2.60
C GLU A 376 -15.05 5.76 1.78
N LYS A 377 -16.29 6.25 1.87
CA LYS A 377 -17.42 5.74 1.09
C LYS A 377 -17.19 5.91 -0.41
N LYS A 378 -16.65 7.06 -0.85
CA LYS A 378 -16.31 7.31 -2.26
C LYS A 378 -15.22 6.36 -2.75
N VAL A 379 -14.18 6.12 -1.95
CA VAL A 379 -13.10 5.19 -2.31
C VAL A 379 -13.64 3.76 -2.46
N VAL A 380 -14.43 3.28 -1.51
CA VAL A 380 -15.00 1.92 -1.55
C VAL A 380 -15.96 1.76 -2.74
N GLY A 381 -16.81 2.75 -3.00
CA GLY A 381 -17.77 2.72 -4.10
C GLY A 381 -17.15 2.82 -5.50
N ASN A 382 -15.89 3.25 -5.60
CA ASN A 382 -15.20 3.49 -6.87
C ASN A 382 -13.82 2.82 -6.92
N ASN A 383 -13.72 1.58 -6.44
CA ASN A 383 -12.45 0.84 -6.34
C ASN A 383 -11.97 0.29 -7.70
N GLN A 384 -11.91 1.13 -8.72
CA GLN A 384 -11.33 0.79 -10.00
C GLN A 384 -9.80 0.94 -9.95
N MET A 385 -9.09 -0.03 -10.49
CA MET A 385 -7.67 0.12 -10.82
C MET A 385 -7.55 0.67 -12.24
N PHE A 386 -6.72 1.70 -12.39
CA PHE A 386 -6.45 2.32 -13.68
C PHE A 386 -5.22 1.66 -14.30
N CYS A 387 -5.42 0.92 -15.39
CA CYS A 387 -4.32 0.36 -16.16
C CYS A 387 -3.64 1.48 -16.94
N LYS A 388 -2.32 1.55 -16.88
CA LYS A 388 -1.50 2.59 -17.51
C LYS A 388 -0.36 1.95 -18.26
N PHE A 389 0.19 2.65 -19.25
CA PHE A 389 1.43 2.21 -19.90
C PHE A 389 2.64 2.47 -19.00
N GLU A 390 3.66 1.62 -19.09
CA GLU A 390 4.96 1.85 -18.46
C GLU A 390 5.69 3.00 -19.17
N PRO A 391 6.02 4.10 -18.47
CA PRO A 391 6.71 5.24 -19.07
C PRO A 391 8.06 4.90 -19.70
N ARG A 392 8.77 3.90 -19.17
CA ARG A 392 10.11 3.49 -19.62
C ARG A 392 10.07 2.53 -20.82
N GLY A 393 8.90 2.21 -21.37
CA GLY A 393 8.75 1.31 -22.51
C GLY A 393 8.12 -0.03 -22.11
N SER A 394 7.69 -0.79 -23.11
CA SER A 394 7.08 -2.10 -22.90
C SER A 394 8.15 -3.17 -22.74
N LEU A 395 7.82 -4.24 -22.00
CA LEU A 395 8.70 -5.38 -21.80
C LEU A 395 8.11 -6.62 -22.45
N LEU A 396 8.90 -7.21 -23.35
CA LEU A 396 8.61 -8.49 -23.97
C LEU A 396 9.40 -9.57 -23.24
N VAL A 397 8.71 -10.61 -22.81
CA VAL A 397 9.34 -11.78 -22.18
C VAL A 397 9.25 -12.94 -23.17
N GLU A 398 10.38 -13.58 -23.43
CA GLU A 398 10.50 -14.71 -24.34
C GLU A 398 11.33 -15.83 -23.69
N VAL A 399 11.12 -17.06 -24.15
CA VAL A 399 12.01 -18.18 -23.87
C VAL A 399 12.67 -18.59 -25.19
N LYS A 400 13.98 -18.38 -25.28
CA LYS A 400 14.80 -18.75 -26.46
C LYS A 400 15.73 -19.89 -26.05
N ASN A 401 15.47 -21.08 -26.60
CA ASN A 401 16.10 -22.34 -26.17
C ASN A 401 15.82 -22.61 -24.67
N GLU A 402 16.84 -22.44 -23.82
CA GLU A 402 16.75 -22.58 -22.36
C GLU A 402 16.88 -21.25 -21.63
N ASN A 403 17.03 -20.13 -22.35
CA ASN A 403 17.25 -18.83 -21.78
C ASN A 403 15.94 -18.03 -21.72
N ILE A 404 15.71 -17.40 -20.57
CA ILE A 404 14.69 -16.37 -20.39
C ILE A 404 15.28 -15.07 -20.91
N VAL A 405 14.61 -14.46 -21.89
CA VAL A 405 15.01 -13.20 -22.51
C VAL A 405 13.96 -12.15 -22.23
N VAL A 406 14.38 -10.99 -21.73
CA VAL A 406 13.51 -9.83 -21.53
C VAL A 406 14.00 -8.69 -22.40
N THR A 407 13.17 -8.23 -23.33
CA THR A 407 13.50 -7.15 -24.26
C THR A 407 12.67 -5.92 -23.92
N GLN A 408 13.35 -4.80 -23.64
CA GLN A 408 12.72 -3.50 -23.45
C GLN A 408 12.56 -2.82 -24.81
N ILE A 409 11.34 -2.38 -25.14
CA ILE A 409 11.03 -1.70 -26.39
C ILE A 409 10.38 -0.33 -26.13
N ASP A 410 10.66 0.64 -26.99
CA ASP A 410 9.98 1.93 -26.96
C ASP A 410 8.57 1.88 -27.57
N LYS A 411 7.89 3.02 -27.62
CA LYS A 411 6.51 3.14 -28.13
C LYS A 411 6.37 2.86 -29.63
N VAL A 412 7.47 2.85 -30.39
CA VAL A 412 7.49 2.55 -31.82
C VAL A 412 8.05 1.16 -32.11
N GLY A 413 8.35 0.37 -31.07
CA GLY A 413 8.83 -1.00 -31.16
C GLY A 413 10.34 -1.13 -31.33
N LYS A 414 11.12 -0.06 -31.13
CA LYS A 414 12.59 -0.12 -31.18
C LYS A 414 13.11 -0.72 -29.87
N THR A 415 14.00 -1.71 -29.97
CA THR A 415 14.72 -2.27 -28.83
C THR A 415 15.61 -1.22 -28.15
N LEU A 416 15.43 -1.08 -26.84
CA LEU A 416 16.19 -0.20 -25.95
C LEU A 416 17.28 -0.98 -25.21
N SER A 417 16.94 -2.16 -24.71
CA SER A 417 17.84 -3.07 -23.99
C SER A 417 17.33 -4.51 -24.06
N GLU A 418 18.21 -5.47 -23.81
CA GLU A 418 17.90 -6.89 -23.75
C GLU A 418 18.65 -7.52 -22.57
N PHE A 419 17.95 -8.39 -21.84
CA PHE A 419 18.46 -9.10 -20.67
C PHE A 419 18.26 -10.59 -20.87
N GLU A 420 19.25 -11.38 -20.44
CA GLU A 420 19.23 -12.82 -20.64
C GLU A 420 19.70 -13.56 -19.38
N VAL A 421 18.97 -14.62 -19.01
CA VAL A 421 19.35 -15.54 -17.94
C VAL A 421 19.01 -16.97 -18.36
N ASN A 422 19.91 -17.92 -18.12
CA ASN A 422 19.60 -19.33 -18.32
C ASN A 422 18.52 -19.80 -17.33
N GLY A 423 17.38 -20.25 -17.84
CA GLY A 423 16.21 -20.65 -17.07
C GLY A 423 16.40 -21.92 -16.23
N ASN A 424 17.41 -22.73 -16.53
CA ASN A 424 17.79 -23.89 -15.73
C ASN A 424 18.62 -23.53 -14.49
N GLU A 425 19.10 -22.29 -14.38
CA GLU A 425 19.81 -21.87 -13.18
C GLU A 425 18.91 -21.82 -11.94
N PRO A 426 19.46 -22.07 -10.75
CA PRO A 426 18.73 -21.85 -9.51
C PRO A 426 18.27 -20.39 -9.41
N LYS A 427 16.96 -20.19 -9.23
CA LYS A 427 16.32 -18.87 -9.09
C LYS A 427 16.57 -17.95 -10.30
N ALA A 428 16.48 -18.48 -11.51
CA ALA A 428 16.67 -17.73 -12.76
C ALA A 428 15.75 -16.50 -12.85
N ALA A 429 14.48 -16.62 -12.41
CA ALA A 429 13.55 -15.50 -12.40
C ALA A 429 14.00 -14.37 -11.44
N GLU A 430 14.48 -14.71 -10.25
CA GLU A 430 15.02 -13.75 -9.27
C GLU A 430 16.25 -13.04 -9.84
N LYS A 431 17.16 -13.78 -10.47
CA LYS A 431 18.34 -13.20 -11.14
C LYS A 431 17.98 -12.25 -12.27
N MET A 432 16.95 -12.59 -13.06
CA MET A 432 16.45 -11.70 -14.11
C MET A 432 15.86 -10.42 -13.49
N ILE A 433 15.02 -10.56 -12.46
CA ILE A 433 14.45 -9.42 -11.74
C ILE A 433 15.55 -8.53 -11.15
N ASP A 434 16.62 -9.11 -10.59
CA ASP A 434 17.77 -8.35 -10.08
C ASP A 434 18.51 -7.55 -11.17
N GLN A 435 18.55 -8.04 -12.42
CA GLN A 435 19.08 -7.26 -13.55
C GLN A 435 18.14 -6.09 -13.87
N LEU A 436 16.84 -6.34 -14.00
CA LEU A 436 15.85 -5.31 -14.31
C LEU A 436 15.78 -4.21 -13.24
N LEU A 437 15.97 -4.57 -11.97
CA LEU A 437 16.03 -3.62 -10.86
C LEU A 437 17.32 -2.80 -10.86
N ARG A 438 18.48 -3.42 -11.15
CA ARG A 438 19.77 -2.71 -11.21
C ARG A 438 19.81 -1.68 -12.33
N ASP A 439 19.13 -1.95 -13.43
CA ASP A 439 19.10 -1.09 -14.61
C ASP A 439 17.89 -0.14 -14.62
N ASP A 440 17.13 -0.07 -13.52
CA ASP A 440 15.95 0.80 -13.37
C ASP A 440 14.97 0.67 -14.56
N VAL A 441 14.73 -0.55 -15.05
CA VAL A 441 13.96 -0.77 -16.28
C VAL A 441 12.47 -0.44 -16.08
N ILE A 442 11.93 -0.72 -14.90
CA ILE A 442 10.50 -0.58 -14.59
C ILE A 442 10.31 0.57 -13.60
N SER A 443 9.46 1.56 -13.93
CA SER A 443 9.18 2.70 -13.05
C SER A 443 7.91 2.52 -12.21
N ARG A 444 7.06 1.55 -12.59
CA ARG A 444 5.74 1.35 -12.00
C ARG A 444 5.60 -0.01 -11.32
N ILE A 445 5.08 -0.01 -10.09
CA ILE A 445 4.90 -1.24 -9.30
C ILE A 445 3.89 -2.20 -9.93
N ASP A 446 2.80 -1.69 -10.50
CA ASP A 446 1.80 -2.50 -11.22
C ASP A 446 2.41 -3.27 -12.39
N HIS A 447 3.32 -2.65 -13.14
CA HIS A 447 4.07 -3.31 -14.22
C HIS A 447 5.11 -4.27 -13.68
N ALA A 448 5.80 -3.92 -12.59
CA ALA A 448 6.79 -4.81 -11.97
C ALA A 448 6.14 -6.12 -11.48
N ILE A 449 4.91 -6.05 -10.96
CA ILE A 449 4.14 -7.23 -10.55
C ILE A 449 3.81 -8.10 -11.76
N ASP A 450 3.29 -7.51 -12.84
CA ASP A 450 2.92 -8.25 -14.04
C ASP A 450 4.14 -8.93 -14.70
N VAL A 451 5.21 -8.16 -14.93
CA VAL A 451 6.46 -8.67 -15.51
C VAL A 451 7.08 -9.76 -14.64
N GLY A 452 7.08 -9.59 -13.31
CA GLY A 452 7.56 -10.61 -12.39
C GLY A 452 6.79 -11.94 -12.51
N VAL A 453 5.47 -11.87 -12.72
CA VAL A 453 4.65 -13.06 -12.99
C VAL A 453 5.05 -13.71 -14.31
N GLN A 454 5.22 -12.93 -15.39
CA GLN A 454 5.60 -13.49 -16.69
C GLN A 454 6.99 -14.15 -16.65
N ILE A 455 7.97 -13.54 -15.99
CA ILE A 455 9.33 -14.09 -15.83
C ILE A 455 9.31 -15.39 -15.01
N GLY A 456 8.54 -15.44 -13.91
CA GLY A 456 8.40 -16.66 -13.12
C GLY A 456 7.79 -17.82 -13.92
N ARG A 457 6.81 -17.51 -14.78
CA ARG A 457 6.19 -18.50 -15.68
C ARG A 457 7.16 -18.96 -16.78
N ALA A 458 8.03 -18.08 -17.26
CA ALA A 458 9.09 -18.45 -18.20
C ALA A 458 10.11 -19.40 -17.56
N GLU A 459 10.52 -19.16 -16.31
CA GLU A 459 11.39 -20.08 -15.55
C GLU A 459 10.75 -21.45 -15.36
N GLU A 460 9.48 -21.50 -14.94
CA GLU A 460 8.73 -22.76 -14.82
C GLU A 460 8.66 -23.51 -16.15
N ALA A 461 8.46 -22.79 -17.26
CA ALA A 461 8.38 -23.40 -18.57
C ALA A 461 9.68 -24.08 -18.97
N VAL A 462 10.82 -23.41 -18.79
CA VAL A 462 12.15 -24.00 -19.07
C VAL A 462 12.38 -25.25 -18.23
N LYS A 463 12.17 -25.18 -16.91
CA LYS A 463 12.46 -26.29 -15.99
C LYS A 463 11.55 -27.51 -16.18
N LEU A 464 10.34 -27.29 -16.68
CA LEU A 464 9.35 -28.35 -16.90
C LEU A 464 9.27 -28.80 -18.37
N GLY A 465 10.07 -28.21 -19.27
CA GLY A 465 10.01 -28.49 -20.71
C GLY A 465 8.68 -28.09 -21.36
N LEU A 466 8.04 -27.03 -20.86
CA LEU A 466 6.78 -26.48 -21.38
C LEU A 466 7.05 -25.32 -22.35
N ILE A 467 6.03 -25.00 -23.16
CA ILE A 467 6.06 -23.85 -24.07
C ILE A 467 5.54 -22.62 -23.32
N PHE A 468 6.37 -21.58 -23.27
CA PHE A 468 6.01 -20.26 -22.77
C PHE A 468 5.57 -19.34 -23.93
N GLU A 469 4.48 -18.64 -23.71
CA GLU A 469 4.04 -17.51 -24.54
C GLU A 469 3.47 -16.46 -23.58
N GLN A 470 4.00 -15.23 -23.65
CA GLN A 470 3.59 -14.15 -22.75
C GLN A 470 2.07 -13.98 -22.78
N ASP A 471 1.47 -13.77 -21.60
CA ASP A 471 0.02 -13.59 -21.40
C ASP A 471 -0.88 -14.78 -21.75
N LYS A 472 -0.32 -15.92 -22.18
CA LYS A 472 -1.07 -17.15 -22.46
C LYS A 472 -0.67 -18.28 -21.53
N ASN A 473 -1.59 -19.21 -21.23
CA ASN A 473 -1.30 -20.38 -20.40
C ASN A 473 -0.13 -21.21 -20.94
N LEU A 474 0.66 -21.80 -20.03
CA LEU A 474 1.73 -22.74 -20.39
C LEU A 474 1.14 -23.96 -21.11
N LYS A 475 1.83 -24.45 -22.13
CA LYS A 475 1.40 -25.62 -22.93
C LYS A 475 2.42 -26.73 -22.84
N SER A 476 1.96 -27.97 -22.89
CA SER A 476 2.86 -29.12 -23.04
C SER A 476 3.59 -29.02 -24.38
N SER A 477 4.90 -29.30 -24.37
CA SER A 477 5.61 -29.61 -25.61
C SER A 477 5.06 -30.96 -26.10
N ASN A 478 4.23 -30.94 -27.14
CA ASN A 478 3.78 -32.18 -27.79
C ASN A 478 4.94 -32.75 -28.61
N ASN A 479 5.98 -33.25 -27.94
CA ASN A 479 7.08 -34.02 -28.52
C ASN A 479 7.25 -35.37 -27.80
N ASN A 480 6.13 -36.08 -27.62
CA ASN A 480 6.14 -37.55 -27.56
C ASN A 480 5.49 -38.09 -28.84
N LYS A 481 6.33 -38.27 -29.87
CA LYS A 481 6.18 -39.31 -30.88
C LYS A 481 7.54 -39.93 -31.12
#